data_AF-A0A958E0H8-F1
#
_entry.id   AF-A0A958E0H8-F1
#
_cell.length_a   1.000
_cell.length_b   1.000
_cell.length_c   1.000
_cell.angle_alpha   90.00
_cell.angle_beta   90.00
_cell.angle_gamma   90.00
#
_symmetry.space_group_name_H-M   'P 1'
#
loop_
_entity.id
_entity.type
_entity.pdbx_description
1 polymer ?
#
loop_
_entity_poly.entity_id
_entity_poly.type
_entity_poly.pdbx_seq_one_letter_code
_entity_poly.pdbx_strand_id
1 'polypeptide(L)'
;VPAAYSAPGHIDDTPHAEVNFSNLATFDGQSATAYNSDASSCANVYCHGGFEFKKDESQYPWAYTEDAISGNNPTLYWNVGNAGQTLCGSCHGLPPAGHITAQTCDGCHAGVVDANFNIINKYLHINGKVDVFGTQLDLLTKPLASTER
;
A
#
# COMPACT_ATOMS: atom_id res chain seq x y z
N VAL A 1 -9.22 2.79 29.23
CA VAL A 1 -9.58 4.19 29.59
C VAL A 1 -8.32 4.85 30.12
N PRO A 2 -7.91 6.02 29.61
CA PRO A 2 -6.70 6.71 30.06
C PRO A 2 -6.72 6.99 31.56
N ALA A 3 -5.54 7.02 32.18
CA ALA A 3 -5.40 7.21 33.63
C ALA A 3 -5.82 8.61 34.11
N ALA A 4 -5.82 9.60 33.22
CA ALA A 4 -6.21 10.98 33.49
C ALA A 4 -6.73 11.67 32.23
N TYR A 5 -7.45 12.78 32.42
CA TYR A 5 -7.96 13.62 31.33
C TYR A 5 -6.84 14.16 30.42
N SER A 6 -5.71 14.57 30.98
CA SER A 6 -4.56 15.10 30.24
C SER A 6 -3.45 14.06 30.02
N ALA A 7 -3.80 12.77 30.07
CA ALA A 7 -2.83 11.72 29.75
C ALA A 7 -2.47 11.81 28.25
N PRO A 8 -1.21 11.52 27.86
CA PRO A 8 -0.81 11.52 26.45
C PRO A 8 -1.75 10.71 25.56
N GLY A 9 -2.18 11.30 24.44
CA GLY A 9 -3.16 10.70 23.52
C GLY A 9 -4.63 10.77 24.00
N HIS A 10 -4.90 11.61 25.01
CA HIS A 10 -6.24 12.09 25.36
C HIS A 10 -6.25 13.62 25.21
N ILE A 11 -7.19 14.33 25.84
CA ILE A 11 -7.29 15.80 25.81
C ILE A 11 -6.15 16.40 26.65
N ASP A 12 -4.95 16.40 26.09
CA ASP A 12 -3.75 17.02 26.62
C ASP A 12 -3.50 18.41 26.00
N ASP A 13 -2.29 18.95 26.17
CA ASP A 13 -1.92 20.29 25.69
C ASP A 13 -1.56 20.32 24.20
N THR A 14 -1.60 19.18 23.50
CA THR A 14 -1.36 19.15 22.06
C THR A 14 -2.60 19.60 21.29
N PRO A 15 -2.44 20.42 20.23
CA PRO A 15 -3.57 20.88 19.45
C PRO A 15 -4.08 19.77 18.52
N HIS A 16 -5.42 19.61 18.48
CA HIS A 16 -6.16 18.61 17.69
C HIS A 16 -5.99 17.16 18.18
N ALA A 17 -6.88 16.29 17.69
CA ALA A 17 -6.76 14.85 17.94
C ALA A 17 -5.58 14.25 17.17
N GLU A 18 -4.87 13.32 17.79
CA GLU A 18 -3.75 12.63 17.18
C GLU A 18 -4.21 11.47 16.28
N VAL A 19 -3.68 11.43 15.06
CA VAL A 19 -3.89 10.33 14.14
C VAL A 19 -2.72 9.36 14.25
N ASN A 20 -3.01 8.16 14.73
CA ASN A 20 -2.04 7.07 14.81
C ASN A 20 -2.22 6.14 13.61
N PHE A 21 -1.16 5.95 12.82
CA PHE A 21 -1.16 5.04 11.68
C PHE A 21 -0.75 3.63 12.10
N SER A 22 -1.41 2.62 11.55
CA SER A 22 -1.02 1.22 11.73
C SER A 22 0.21 0.88 10.87
N ASN A 23 0.89 -0.22 11.19
CA ASN A 23 2.02 -0.70 10.38
C ASN A 23 1.66 -0.83 8.90
N LEU A 24 0.47 -1.38 8.60
CA LEU A 24 0.02 -1.51 7.21
C LEU A 24 -0.10 -0.14 6.52
N ALA A 25 -0.67 0.86 7.18
CA ALA A 25 -0.80 2.21 6.64
C ALA A 25 0.56 2.86 6.36
N THR A 26 1.57 2.56 7.19
CA THR A 26 2.96 3.02 7.04
C THR A 26 3.82 2.17 6.13
N PHE A 27 3.25 1.13 5.49
CA PHE A 27 4.00 0.14 4.73
C PHE A 27 5.14 -0.51 5.52
N ASP A 28 4.83 -0.94 6.75
CA ASP A 28 5.77 -1.44 7.74
C ASP A 28 6.92 -0.46 8.04
N GLY A 29 6.59 0.84 8.11
CA GLY A 29 7.53 1.93 8.38
C GLY A 29 8.29 2.45 7.15
N GLN A 30 8.06 1.90 5.96
CA GLN A 30 8.74 2.33 4.73
C GLN A 30 8.17 3.64 4.16
N SER A 31 6.92 3.97 4.47
CA SER A 31 6.27 5.19 4.00
C SER A 31 6.21 6.25 5.10
N ALA A 32 6.58 7.48 4.74
CA ALA A 32 6.51 8.66 5.62
C ALA A 32 5.06 9.17 5.71
N THR A 33 4.17 8.33 6.25
CA THR A 33 2.74 8.61 6.36
C THR A 33 2.46 9.79 7.28
N ALA A 34 1.62 10.72 6.84
CA ALA A 34 1.34 11.94 7.58
C ALA A 34 -0.14 12.34 7.47
N TYR A 35 -0.65 12.93 8.55
CA TYR A 35 -1.94 13.63 8.58
C TYR A 35 -1.70 15.13 8.72
N ASN A 36 -2.38 15.93 7.90
CA ASN A 36 -2.43 17.38 7.98
C ASN A 36 -3.81 17.80 8.51
N SER A 37 -3.86 18.31 9.73
CA SER A 37 -5.10 18.74 10.40
C SER A 37 -5.75 19.95 9.72
N ASP A 38 -4.95 20.90 9.25
CA ASP A 38 -5.46 22.15 8.66
C ASP A 38 -6.15 21.88 7.32
N ALA A 39 -5.60 20.97 6.53
CA ALA A 39 -6.16 20.55 5.24
C ALA A 39 -7.12 19.35 5.35
N SER A 40 -7.24 18.74 6.54
CA SER A 40 -7.95 17.47 6.75
C SER A 40 -7.53 16.40 5.74
N SER A 41 -6.22 16.24 5.51
CA SER A 41 -5.67 15.39 4.47
C SER A 41 -4.63 14.39 4.96
N CYS A 42 -4.49 13.27 4.26
CA CYS A 42 -3.41 12.31 4.47
C CYS A 42 -2.49 12.23 3.25
N ALA A 43 -1.22 11.93 3.50
CA ALA A 43 -0.20 11.70 2.48
C ALA A 43 0.62 10.44 2.78
N ASN A 44 1.17 9.81 1.72
CA ASN A 44 2.08 8.67 1.81
C ASN A 44 1.50 7.48 2.60
N VAL A 45 0.21 7.21 2.43
CA VAL A 45 -0.45 6.05 3.08
C VAL A 45 -0.43 4.88 2.11
N TYR A 46 0.04 3.72 2.56
CA TYR A 46 0.15 2.49 1.75
C TYR A 46 -1.14 2.15 0.99
N CYS A 47 -2.26 2.03 1.70
CA CYS A 47 -3.57 1.68 1.10
C CYS A 47 -4.09 2.73 0.11
N HIS A 48 -3.45 3.90 0.06
CA HIS A 48 -3.80 5.01 -0.82
C HIS A 48 -2.67 5.29 -1.82
N GLY A 49 -1.95 4.25 -2.23
CA GLY A 49 -0.93 4.32 -3.29
C GLY A 49 0.43 4.85 -2.83
N GLY A 50 0.62 5.10 -1.54
CA GLY A 50 1.92 5.47 -0.95
C GLY A 50 2.83 4.26 -0.75
N PHE A 51 3.15 3.54 -1.83
CA PHE A 51 4.05 2.39 -1.83
C PHE A 51 5.04 2.48 -2.99
N GLU A 52 6.19 1.86 -2.78
CA GLU A 52 7.26 1.70 -3.77
C GLU A 52 7.92 0.34 -3.57
N PHE A 53 8.01 -0.45 -4.62
CA PHE A 53 8.78 -1.70 -4.65
C PHE A 53 10.00 -1.46 -5.52
N LYS A 54 11.21 -1.61 -4.99
CA LYS A 54 12.42 -1.26 -5.73
C LYS A 54 12.95 -2.40 -6.60
N LYS A 55 13.52 -2.03 -7.74
CA LYS A 55 14.10 -2.97 -8.71
C LYS A 55 15.32 -3.71 -8.16
N ASP A 56 16.16 -3.03 -7.39
CA ASP A 56 17.39 -3.60 -6.81
C ASP A 56 17.13 -4.58 -5.65
N GLU A 57 15.95 -4.50 -5.04
CA GLU A 57 15.44 -5.41 -4.02
C GLU A 57 14.67 -6.60 -4.63
N SER A 58 14.33 -6.53 -5.92
CA SER A 58 13.48 -7.50 -6.61
C SER A 58 14.23 -8.74 -7.10
N GLN A 59 13.59 -9.91 -6.97
CA GLN A 59 14.04 -11.16 -7.60
C GLN A 59 13.80 -11.18 -9.12
N TYR A 60 12.93 -10.29 -9.61
CA TYR A 60 12.52 -10.21 -11.01
C TYR A 60 12.78 -8.80 -11.57
N PRO A 61 14.04 -8.33 -11.64
CA PRO A 61 14.36 -6.98 -12.10
C PRO A 61 13.96 -6.74 -13.56
N TRP A 62 13.78 -7.78 -14.35
CA TRP A 62 13.28 -7.69 -15.73
C TRP A 62 11.83 -7.22 -15.83
N ALA A 63 11.05 -7.32 -14.75
CA ALA A 63 9.65 -6.85 -14.70
C ALA A 63 9.54 -5.32 -14.48
N TYR A 64 10.67 -4.63 -14.35
CA TYR A 64 10.77 -3.21 -14.02
C TYR A 64 11.30 -2.42 -15.22
N THR A 65 10.54 -1.42 -15.67
CA THR A 65 10.98 -0.46 -16.70
C THR A 65 11.74 0.72 -16.09
N GLU A 66 11.47 1.03 -14.82
CA GLU A 66 12.12 2.08 -14.04
C GLU A 66 12.83 1.49 -12.81
N ASP A 67 13.39 2.33 -11.94
CA ASP A 67 14.08 1.89 -10.71
C ASP A 67 13.12 1.32 -9.65
N ALA A 68 11.82 1.57 -9.77
CA ALA A 68 10.82 1.05 -8.87
C ALA A 68 9.44 0.91 -9.53
N ILE A 69 8.58 0.08 -8.93
CA ILE A 69 7.16 0.02 -9.21
C ILE A 69 6.40 0.73 -8.08
N SER A 70 5.65 1.76 -8.41
CA SER A 70 5.05 2.66 -7.41
C SER A 70 3.55 2.84 -7.61
N GLY A 71 2.88 3.15 -6.50
CA GLY A 71 1.49 3.59 -6.53
C GLY A 71 1.35 5.04 -6.99
N ASN A 72 0.12 5.46 -7.24
CA ASN A 72 -0.19 6.82 -7.70
C ASN A 72 -0.07 7.87 -6.57
N ASN A 73 0.00 7.42 -5.32
CA ASN A 73 0.11 8.23 -4.10
C ASN A 73 -0.67 9.57 -4.12
N PRO A 74 -1.98 9.57 -4.44
CA PRO A 74 -2.77 10.81 -4.42
C PRO A 74 -2.87 11.37 -3.00
N THR A 75 -2.85 12.70 -2.88
CA THR A 75 -3.27 13.37 -1.65
C THR A 75 -4.77 13.17 -1.44
N LEU A 76 -5.15 12.67 -0.27
CA LEU A 76 -6.55 12.37 0.05
C LEU A 76 -7.10 13.29 1.12
N TYR A 77 -8.39 13.58 1.03
CA TYR A 77 -9.10 14.51 1.92
C TYR A 77 -10.18 13.76 2.68
N TRP A 78 -10.09 13.72 4.00
CA TRP A 78 -10.98 12.92 4.86
C TRP A 78 -12.33 13.57 5.12
N ASN A 79 -12.44 14.87 4.89
CA ASN A 79 -13.68 15.64 5.03
C ASN A 79 -14.50 15.71 3.74
N VAL A 80 -14.05 15.05 2.65
CA VAL A 80 -14.78 15.01 1.38
C VAL A 80 -15.19 13.58 1.05
N GLY A 81 -16.47 13.26 1.30
CA GLY A 81 -17.03 11.99 0.88
C GLY A 81 -17.12 11.89 -0.64
N ASN A 82 -16.78 10.73 -1.21
CA ASN A 82 -17.00 10.38 -2.61
C ASN A 82 -16.27 11.24 -3.66
N ALA A 83 -15.05 11.71 -3.36
CA ALA A 83 -14.19 12.43 -4.31
C ALA A 83 -13.48 11.51 -5.33
N GLY A 84 -14.00 10.30 -5.61
CA GLY A 84 -13.36 9.32 -6.49
C GLY A 84 -12.06 8.72 -5.94
N GLN A 85 -11.73 8.99 -4.68
CA GLN A 85 -10.46 8.64 -4.02
C GLN A 85 -10.30 7.13 -3.74
N THR A 86 -11.36 6.33 -3.93
CA THR A 86 -11.41 4.89 -3.67
C THR A 86 -11.71 4.06 -4.93
N LEU A 87 -11.61 4.64 -6.12
CA LEU A 87 -11.72 3.89 -7.38
C LEU A 87 -10.47 3.02 -7.57
N CYS A 88 -10.56 1.86 -8.23
CA CYS A 88 -9.42 0.93 -8.36
C CYS A 88 -8.14 1.60 -8.89
N GLY A 89 -8.28 2.57 -9.80
CA GLY A 89 -7.16 3.32 -10.37
C GLY A 89 -6.61 4.45 -9.50
N SER A 90 -7.17 4.72 -8.31
CA SER A 90 -6.64 5.76 -7.42
C SER A 90 -5.37 5.29 -6.72
N CYS A 91 -5.22 3.99 -6.45
CA CYS A 91 -4.05 3.42 -5.79
C CYS A 91 -2.89 3.20 -6.77
N HIS A 92 -3.15 2.63 -7.94
CA HIS A 92 -2.15 2.38 -8.99
C HIS A 92 -2.79 2.23 -10.37
N GLY A 93 -1.99 2.37 -11.43
CA GLY A 93 -2.40 2.05 -12.80
C GLY A 93 -2.53 0.54 -13.07
N LEU A 94 -3.01 0.18 -14.27
CA LEU A 94 -3.04 -1.20 -14.76
C LEU A 94 -2.27 -1.28 -16.09
N PRO A 95 -0.99 -1.74 -16.10
CA PRO A 95 -0.18 -2.11 -14.94
C PRO A 95 0.28 -0.89 -14.11
N PRO A 96 0.78 -1.08 -12.88
CA PRO A 96 1.34 0.00 -12.08
C PRO A 96 2.50 0.72 -12.79
N ALA A 97 2.76 1.97 -12.39
CA ALA A 97 3.88 2.74 -12.95
C ALA A 97 5.21 2.02 -12.67
N GLY A 98 6.12 1.99 -13.66
CA GLY A 98 7.40 1.29 -13.56
C GLY A 98 7.36 -0.21 -13.86
N HIS A 99 6.16 -0.79 -14.08
CA HIS A 99 6.00 -2.19 -14.48
C HIS A 99 6.10 -2.34 -16.00
N ILE A 100 6.61 -3.48 -16.47
CA ILE A 100 6.59 -3.83 -17.91
C ILE A 100 5.17 -3.81 -18.49
N THR A 101 5.05 -3.56 -19.79
CA THR A 101 3.76 -3.72 -20.48
C THR A 101 3.34 -5.18 -20.50
N ALA A 102 2.18 -5.50 -19.93
CA ALA A 102 1.60 -6.84 -19.94
C ALA A 102 0.08 -6.75 -20.19
N GLN A 103 -0.47 -7.74 -20.90
CA GLN A 103 -1.92 -7.86 -21.15
C GLN A 103 -2.57 -9.02 -20.38
N THR A 104 -1.75 -9.89 -19.76
CA THR A 104 -2.18 -11.04 -18.96
C THR A 104 -1.59 -10.92 -17.56
N CYS A 105 -2.38 -10.41 -16.62
CA CYS A 105 -1.93 -10.17 -15.26
C CYS A 105 -1.79 -11.48 -14.48
N ASP A 106 -2.69 -12.43 -14.72
CA ASP A 106 -2.73 -13.76 -14.10
C ASP A 106 -1.51 -14.61 -14.46
N GLY A 107 -0.85 -14.36 -15.60
CA GLY A 107 0.39 -15.05 -15.98
C GLY A 107 1.53 -14.91 -14.95
N CYS A 108 1.57 -13.79 -14.22
CA CYS A 108 2.50 -13.58 -13.11
C CYS A 108 1.76 -13.54 -11.77
N HIS A 109 0.63 -12.85 -11.68
CA HIS A 109 -0.12 -12.63 -10.43
C HIS A 109 -1.28 -13.62 -10.23
N ALA A 110 -1.13 -14.88 -10.64
CA ALA A 110 -2.18 -15.92 -10.61
C ALA A 110 -2.84 -16.14 -9.24
N GLY A 111 -2.16 -15.79 -8.13
CA GLY A 111 -2.72 -15.90 -6.78
C GLY A 111 -3.64 -14.73 -6.38
N VAL A 112 -3.59 -13.62 -7.12
CA VAL A 112 -4.28 -12.36 -6.80
C VAL A 112 -5.40 -12.06 -7.79
N VAL A 113 -5.14 -12.28 -9.09
CA VAL A 113 -6.03 -11.88 -10.18
C VAL A 113 -6.26 -13.03 -11.17
N ASP A 114 -7.47 -13.15 -11.71
CA ASP A 114 -7.80 -14.10 -12.78
C ASP A 114 -7.62 -13.50 -14.19
N ALA A 115 -7.79 -14.32 -15.23
CA ALA A 115 -7.68 -13.92 -16.63
C ALA A 115 -8.72 -12.86 -17.08
N ASN A 116 -9.76 -12.62 -16.26
CA ASN A 116 -10.78 -11.59 -16.50
C ASN A 116 -10.52 -10.31 -15.68
N PHE A 117 -9.34 -10.19 -15.07
CA PHE A 117 -8.94 -9.09 -14.19
C PHE A 117 -9.75 -8.97 -12.89
N ASN A 118 -10.42 -10.05 -12.45
CA ASN A 118 -11.06 -10.06 -11.14
C ASN A 118 -10.03 -10.34 -10.04
N ILE A 119 -10.10 -9.57 -8.96
CA ILE A 119 -9.33 -9.85 -7.74
C ILE A 119 -9.95 -11.08 -7.05
N ILE A 120 -9.29 -12.23 -7.19
CA ILE A 120 -9.74 -13.50 -6.62
C ILE A 120 -9.25 -13.69 -5.17
N ASN A 121 -8.19 -12.99 -4.76
CA ASN A 121 -7.73 -12.98 -3.38
C ASN A 121 -7.46 -11.56 -2.88
N LYS A 122 -8.44 -11.02 -2.15
CA LYS A 122 -8.39 -9.67 -1.58
C LYS A 122 -7.36 -9.52 -0.47
N TYR A 123 -6.99 -10.61 0.21
CA TYR A 123 -5.97 -10.56 1.24
C TYR A 123 -4.59 -10.34 0.63
N LEU A 124 -4.30 -10.98 -0.51
CA LEU A 124 -3.03 -10.79 -1.22
C LEU A 124 -2.96 -9.46 -1.98
N HIS A 125 -4.11 -8.90 -2.40
CA HIS A 125 -4.12 -7.65 -3.15
C HIS A 125 -3.53 -6.44 -2.39
N ILE A 126 -3.64 -6.41 -1.05
CA ILE A 126 -3.28 -5.25 -0.21
C ILE A 126 -2.44 -5.63 1.02
N ASN A 127 -1.69 -6.74 0.95
CA ASN A 127 -0.88 -7.26 2.08
C ASN A 127 0.47 -6.55 2.27
N GLY A 128 0.84 -5.59 1.41
CA GLY A 128 2.15 -4.95 1.47
C GLY A 128 3.29 -5.72 0.78
N LYS A 129 2.99 -6.72 -0.05
CA LYS A 129 3.99 -7.64 -0.59
C LYS A 129 3.82 -7.86 -2.09
N VAL A 130 4.84 -8.45 -2.73
CA VAL A 130 4.78 -8.81 -4.15
C VAL A 130 4.38 -10.28 -4.27
N ASP A 131 3.17 -10.54 -4.77
CA ASP A 131 2.67 -11.90 -4.99
C ASP A 131 2.73 -12.26 -6.49
N VAL A 132 3.70 -13.10 -6.87
CA VAL A 132 3.92 -13.56 -8.26
C VAL A 132 4.26 -15.05 -8.32
N PHE A 133 3.88 -15.73 -9.39
CA PHE A 133 4.14 -17.15 -9.66
C PHE A 133 3.75 -18.08 -8.49
N GLY A 134 2.69 -17.73 -7.76
CA GLY A 134 2.23 -18.46 -6.58
C GLY A 134 3.11 -18.31 -5.34
N THR A 135 4.05 -17.35 -5.34
CA THR A 135 4.96 -17.05 -4.23
C THR A 135 4.77 -15.61 -3.77
N GLN A 136 4.91 -15.40 -2.46
CA GLN A 136 4.93 -14.07 -1.85
C GLN A 136 6.38 -13.65 -1.56
N LEU A 137 6.75 -12.45 -1.99
CA LEU A 137 8.05 -11.86 -1.72
C LEU A 137 7.93 -10.77 -0.65
N ASP A 138 8.68 -10.91 0.43
CA ASP A 138 8.86 -9.84 1.41
C ASP A 138 9.95 -8.88 0.98
N LEU A 139 9.71 -7.58 1.16
CA LEU A 139 10.64 -6.49 0.85
C LEU A 139 11.94 -6.55 1.68
N LEU A 140 11.98 -7.35 2.75
CA LEU A 140 13.12 -7.40 3.66
C LEU A 140 13.74 -8.79 3.84
N THR A 141 13.21 -9.84 3.22
CA THR A 141 13.84 -11.17 3.28
C THR A 141 13.56 -12.00 2.03
N LYS A 142 14.61 -12.65 1.54
CA LYS A 142 14.60 -13.86 0.70
C LYS A 142 13.37 -14.75 0.97
N PRO A 143 12.87 -15.47 -0.05
CA PRO A 143 11.51 -16.03 -0.06
C PRO A 143 11.24 -16.80 1.23
N LEU A 144 10.14 -16.45 1.91
CA LEU A 144 9.59 -17.33 2.92
C LEU A 144 9.04 -18.53 2.16
N ALA A 145 9.67 -19.69 2.35
CA ALA A 145 9.11 -20.95 1.88
C ALA A 145 7.65 -21.01 2.37
N SER A 146 6.73 -21.28 1.45
CA SER A 146 5.31 -21.46 1.74
C SER A 146 5.16 -22.55 2.80
N THR A 147 5.02 -22.18 4.06
CA THR A 147 4.57 -23.11 5.08
C THR A 147 3.07 -23.26 4.90
N GLU A 148 2.68 -24.34 4.23
CA GLU A 148 1.37 -24.95 4.40
C GLU A 148 1.12 -25.19 5.90
N ARG A 149 0.02 -24.63 6.40
CA ARG A 149 -0.85 -25.26 7.40
C ARG A 149 -2.17 -24.50 7.54
#